data_AF-A0A831UR83-F1
#
_entry.id   AF-A0A831UR83-F1
#
_cell.length_a   1.000
_cell.length_b   1.000
_cell.length_c   1.000
_cell.angle_alpha   90.00
_cell.angle_beta   90.00
_cell.angle_gamma   90.00
#
_symmetry.space_group_name_H-M   'P 1'
#
loop_
_entity.id
_entity.type
_entity.pdbx_description
1 polymer ?
#
loop_
_entity_poly.entity_id
_entity_poly.type
_entity_poly.pdbx_seq_one_letter_code
_entity_poly.pdbx_strand_id
1 'polypeptide(L)'
;MIYDFLVAPFAEYAFMQRALAACVALSLGAGPVGVLLVLRRMSLMGDALAHSVLPGAAIGFVIGGLSLPAMGLGGIAAGLAVALLSG
;
A
#
# COMPACT_ATOMS: atom_id res chain seq x y z
N MET A 1 21.47 13.03 -18.53
CA MET A 1 21.99 13.25 -17.16
C MET A 1 20.87 13.39 -16.13
N ILE A 2 20.08 14.47 -16.07
CA ILE A 2 19.02 14.59 -15.03
C ILE A 2 17.81 13.68 -15.32
N TYR A 3 17.45 13.54 -16.60
CA TYR A 3 16.33 12.70 -17.06
C TYR A 3 16.58 11.21 -16.79
N ASP A 4 17.80 10.75 -17.05
CA ASP A 4 18.19 9.35 -16.82
C ASP A 4 18.13 8.97 -15.34
N PHE A 5 18.41 9.90 -14.44
CA PHE A 5 18.35 9.63 -13.01
C PHE A 5 16.93 9.68 -12.44
N LEU A 6 16.09 10.62 -12.92
CA LEU A 6 14.77 10.87 -12.35
C LEU A 6 13.63 10.13 -13.05
N VAL A 7 13.74 9.89 -14.35
CA VAL A 7 12.62 9.39 -15.18
C VAL A 7 12.90 7.99 -15.70
N ALA A 8 14.13 7.69 -16.14
CA ALA A 8 14.47 6.35 -16.64
C ALA A 8 14.12 5.20 -15.67
N PRO A 9 14.33 5.27 -14.34
CA PRO A 9 13.95 4.17 -13.47
C PRO A 9 12.43 3.89 -13.46
N PHE A 10 11.60 4.90 -13.67
CA PHE A 10 10.15 4.74 -13.78
C PHE A 10 9.71 4.36 -15.21
N ALA A 11 10.53 4.62 -16.23
CA ALA A 11 10.22 4.27 -17.62
C ALA A 11 10.70 2.86 -18.00
N GLU A 12 11.80 2.39 -17.41
CA GLU A 12 12.49 1.15 -17.80
C GLU A 12 12.17 -0.05 -16.89
N TYR A 13 11.95 0.18 -15.58
CA TYR A 13 11.67 -0.91 -14.65
C TYR A 13 10.16 -1.09 -14.42
N ALA A 14 9.62 -2.21 -14.92
CA ALA A 14 8.21 -2.58 -14.72
C ALA A 14 7.80 -2.68 -13.23
N PHE A 15 8.72 -3.04 -12.34
CA PHE A 15 8.47 -3.01 -10.89
C PHE A 15 8.17 -1.60 -10.39
N MET A 16 8.99 -0.62 -10.80
CA MET A 16 8.86 0.78 -10.40
C MET A 16 7.57 1.39 -10.97
N GLN A 17 7.21 1.05 -12.21
CA GLN A 17 5.93 1.45 -12.82
C GLN A 17 4.73 0.96 -12.02
N ARG A 18 4.74 -0.31 -11.63
CA ARG A 18 3.64 -0.91 -10.86
C ARG A 18 3.57 -0.32 -9.45
N ALA A 19 4.71 -0.05 -8.81
CA ALA A 19 4.78 0.64 -7.53
C ALA A 19 4.20 2.07 -7.64
N LEU A 20 4.58 2.84 -8.68
CA LEU A 20 4.06 4.18 -8.90
C LEU A 20 2.54 4.16 -9.16
N ALA A 21 2.07 3.26 -10.02
CA ALA A 21 0.64 3.09 -10.28
C ALA A 21 -0.14 2.73 -8.99
N ALA A 22 0.43 1.85 -8.15
CA ALA A 22 -0.16 1.50 -6.86
C ALA A 22 -0.19 2.70 -5.91
N CYS A 23 0.89 3.48 -5.81
CA CYS A 23 0.94 4.71 -5.01
C CYS A 23 -0.10 5.74 -5.47
N VAL A 24 -0.25 5.95 -6.78
CA VAL A 24 -1.26 6.86 -7.32
C VAL A 24 -2.67 6.36 -6.99
N ALA A 25 -2.97 5.09 -7.24
CA ALA A 25 -4.26 4.49 -6.91
C ALA A 25 -4.58 4.60 -5.41
N LEU A 26 -3.60 4.32 -4.55
CA LEU A 26 -3.71 4.47 -3.10
C LEU A 26 -3.95 5.92 -2.69
N SER A 27 -3.22 6.89 -3.26
CA SER A 27 -3.37 8.30 -2.92
C SER A 27 -4.78 8.83 -3.23
N LEU A 28 -5.36 8.40 -4.37
CA LEU A 28 -6.71 8.77 -4.77
C LEU A 28 -7.77 8.15 -3.84
N GLY A 29 -7.55 6.93 -3.35
CA GLY A 29 -8.46 6.27 -2.41
C GLY A 29 -8.30 6.73 -0.95
N ALA A 30 -7.08 7.03 -0.51
CA ALA A 30 -6.78 7.37 0.88
C ALA A 30 -7.34 8.74 1.29
N GLY A 31 -7.43 9.70 0.35
CA GLY A 31 -8.04 11.00 0.59
C GLY A 31 -9.48 10.92 1.15
N PRO A 32 -10.44 10.35 0.40
CA PRO A 32 -11.82 10.24 0.87
C PRO A 32 -11.96 9.32 2.09
N VAL A 33 -11.21 8.21 2.15
CA VAL A 33 -11.24 7.29 3.30
C VAL A 33 -10.74 8.00 4.56
N GLY A 34 -9.66 8.78 4.48
CA GLY A 34 -9.12 9.55 5.60
C GLY A 34 -10.13 10.57 6.14
N VAL A 35 -10.81 11.30 5.26
CA VAL A 35 -11.86 12.26 5.68
C VAL A 35 -12.99 11.54 6.41
N LEU A 36 -13.46 10.39 5.89
CA LEU A 36 -14.50 9.59 6.55
C LEU A 36 -14.06 9.06 7.92
N LEU A 37 -12.81 8.58 8.04
CA LEU A 37 -12.26 8.10 9.31
C LEU A 37 -12.17 9.23 10.34
N VAL A 38 -11.75 10.42 9.94
CA VAL A 38 -11.69 11.60 10.83
C VAL A 38 -13.08 12.02 11.29
N LEU A 39 -14.05 12.12 10.39
CA LEU A 39 -15.44 12.45 10.72
C LEU A 39 -16.07 11.43 11.68
N ARG A 40 -15.65 10.15 11.60
CA ARG A 40 -16.10 9.08 12.50
C ARG A 40 -15.32 8.99 13.81
N ARG A 41 -14.42 9.93 14.11
CA ARG A 41 -13.50 9.90 15.27
C ARG A 41 -12.60 8.65 15.32
N MET A 42 -12.34 8.04 14.16
CA MET A 42 -11.46 6.88 14.00
C MET A 42 -10.11 7.29 13.38
N SER A 43 -9.55 8.44 13.77
CA SER A 43 -8.29 8.95 13.19
C SER A 43 -7.09 8.01 13.42
N LEU A 44 -7.10 7.24 14.51
CA LEU A 44 -6.06 6.25 14.83
C LEU A 44 -6.16 4.96 14.00
N MET A 45 -7.32 4.70 13.39
CA MET A 45 -7.53 3.52 12.53
C MET A 45 -6.57 3.52 11.33
N GLY A 46 -6.32 4.70 10.75
CA GLY A 46 -5.39 4.84 9.62
C GLY A 46 -3.96 4.45 9.98
N ASP A 47 -3.51 4.78 11.19
CA ASP A 47 -2.17 4.45 11.68
C ASP A 47 -2.02 2.93 11.92
N ALA A 48 -3.04 2.30 12.51
CA ALA A 48 -3.10 0.86 12.70
C ALA A 48 -3.12 0.07 11.37
N LEU A 49 -3.84 0.59 10.37
CA LEU A 49 -3.84 0.01 9.02
C LEU A 49 -2.45 0.10 8.36
N ALA A 50 -1.76 1.24 8.47
CA ALA A 50 -0.42 1.38 7.91
C ALA A 50 0.60 0.40 8.55
N HIS A 51 0.53 0.26 9.88
CA HIS A 51 1.40 -0.65 10.63
C HIS A 51 1.14 -2.14 10.37
N SER A 52 -0.04 -2.50 9.87
CA SER A 52 -0.40 -3.89 9.55
C SER A 52 -0.17 -4.26 8.10
N VAL A 53 -0.32 -3.31 7.17
CA VAL A 53 -0.11 -3.56 5.73
C VAL A 53 1.36 -3.88 5.42
N LEU A 54 2.33 -3.18 6.05
CA LEU A 54 3.77 -3.44 5.86
C LEU A 54 4.18 -4.89 6.19
N PRO A 55 3.92 -5.43 7.40
CA PRO A 55 4.24 -6.82 7.71
C PRO A 55 3.43 -7.82 6.88
N GLY A 56 2.17 -7.51 6.54
CA GLY A 56 1.37 -8.34 5.64
C GLY A 56 2.01 -8.47 4.25
N ALA A 57 2.49 -7.37 3.69
CA ALA A 57 3.22 -7.37 2.42
C ALA A 57 4.56 -8.11 2.53
N ALA A 58 5.27 -8.00 3.66
CA ALA A 58 6.51 -8.74 3.91
C ALA A 58 6.27 -10.26 3.96
N ILE A 59 5.20 -10.70 4.61
CA ILE A 59 4.79 -12.13 4.60
C ILE A 59 4.42 -12.56 3.18
N GLY A 60 3.68 -11.73 2.44
CA GLY A 60 3.36 -11.98 1.04
C GLY A 60 4.59 -12.12 0.15
N PHE A 61 5.63 -11.33 0.41
CA PHE A 61 6.93 -11.44 -0.26
C PHE A 61 7.66 -12.74 0.09
N VAL A 62 7.66 -13.16 1.36
CA VAL A 62 8.32 -14.41 1.78
C VAL A 62 7.66 -15.63 1.13
N ILE A 63 6.33 -15.62 0.99
CA ILE A 63 5.58 -16.76 0.42
C ILE A 63 5.62 -16.75 -1.11
N GLY A 64 5.46 -15.58 -1.74
CA GLY A 64 5.28 -15.45 -3.19
C GLY A 64 6.45 -14.82 -3.95
N GLY A 65 7.57 -14.52 -3.28
CA GLY A 65 8.71 -13.79 -3.86
C GLY A 65 8.35 -12.37 -4.30
N LEU A 66 9.00 -11.87 -5.35
CA LEU A 66 8.70 -10.55 -5.97
C LEU A 66 7.35 -10.49 -6.72
N SER A 67 6.45 -11.45 -6.49
CA SER A 67 5.12 -11.39 -7.09
C SER A 67 4.28 -10.30 -6.43
N LEU A 68 4.05 -9.22 -7.17
CA LEU A 68 3.11 -8.16 -6.78
C LEU A 68 1.76 -8.66 -6.24
N PRO A 69 1.08 -9.65 -6.85
CA PRO A 69 -0.19 -10.12 -6.31
C PRO A 69 -0.04 -10.76 -4.93
N ALA A 70 1.04 -11.49 -4.63
CA ALA A 70 1.22 -12.09 -3.31
C ALA A 70 1.48 -11.03 -2.23
N MET A 71 2.32 -10.04 -2.54
CA MET A 71 2.58 -8.90 -1.64
C MET A 71 1.31 -8.07 -1.41
N GLY A 72 0.55 -7.80 -2.47
CA GLY A 72 -0.72 -7.06 -2.40
C GLY A 72 -1.77 -7.81 -1.59
N LEU A 73 -1.95 -9.11 -1.82
CA LEU A 73 -2.88 -9.94 -1.06
C LEU A 73 -2.48 -10.03 0.42
N GLY A 74 -1.20 -10.17 0.73
CA GLY A 74 -0.70 -10.17 2.11
C GLY A 74 -0.97 -8.85 2.83
N GLY A 75 -0.73 -7.72 2.16
CA GLY A 75 -1.05 -6.38 2.70
C GLY A 75 -2.55 -6.16 2.92
N ILE A 76 -3.38 -6.53 1.93
CA ILE A 76 -4.85 -6.43 2.02
C ILE A 76 -5.39 -7.32 3.14
N ALA A 77 -4.93 -8.58 3.22
CA ALA A 77 -5.36 -9.51 4.26
C ALA A 77 -5.02 -9.01 5.66
N ALA A 78 -3.80 -8.50 5.87
CA ALA A 78 -3.40 -7.94 7.16
C ALA A 78 -4.18 -6.67 7.54
N GLY A 79 -4.39 -5.76 6.58
CA GLY A 79 -5.19 -4.56 6.79
C GLY A 79 -6.65 -4.87 7.11
N LEU A 80 -7.26 -5.81 6.39
CA LEU A 80 -8.63 -6.28 6.66
C LEU A 80 -8.73 -6.97 8.02
N ALA A 81 -7.76 -7.80 8.40
CA ALA A 81 -7.73 -8.44 9.71
C ALA A 81 -7.71 -7.41 10.83
N VAL A 82 -6.87 -6.38 10.74
CA VAL A 82 -6.85 -5.30 11.74
C VAL A 82 -8.15 -4.51 11.74
N ALA A 83 -8.68 -4.14 10.57
CA ALA A 83 -9.96 -3.43 10.48
C ALA A 83 -11.12 -4.19 11.14
N LEU A 84 -11.15 -5.52 11.00
CA LEU A 84 -12.15 -6.37 11.63
C LEU A 84 -11.95 -6.52 13.14
N LEU A 85 -10.70 -6.60 13.60
CA LEU A 85 -10.34 -6.75 15.01
C LEU A 85 -10.46 -5.44 15.81
N SER A 86 -10.50 -4.29 15.13
CA SER A 86 -10.55 -2.97 15.76
C SER A 86 -11.94 -2.30 15.73
N GLY A 87 -12.94 -2.96 15.13
CA GLY A 87 -14.36 -2.60 15.23
C GLY A 87 -15.02 -3.25 16.44
#